data_AF-B6B1S6-F1
#
_entry.id   AF-B6B1S6-F1
#
_cell.length_a   1.000
_cell.length_b   1.000
_cell.length_c   1.000
_cell.angle_alpha   90.00
_cell.angle_beta   90.00
_cell.angle_gamma   90.00
#
_symmetry.space_group_name_H-M   'P 1'
#
loop_
_entity.id
_entity.type
_entity.pdbx_description
1 polymer ?
#
loop_
_entity_poly.entity_id
_entity_poly.type
_entity_poly.pdbx_seq_one_letter_code
_entity_poly.pdbx_strand_id
1 'polypeptide(L)' 'MANGSRVAAVLTFSGQRDGSEMSMLGVDIFTIEGGKITESWLYSADQPAEDAFWGQ' A
#
# COMPACT_ATOMS: atom_id res chain seq x y z
N MET A 1 6.93 -3.02 11.39
CA MET A 1 8.34 -3.30 11.74
C MET A 1 9.18 -2.10 11.34
N ALA A 2 10.18 -1.68 12.11
CA ALA A 2 11.04 -0.54 11.77
C ALA A 2 12.50 -1.00 11.55
N ASN A 3 13.20 -0.39 10.59
CA ASN A 3 14.61 -0.64 10.30
C ASN A 3 15.27 0.66 9.77
N GLY A 4 16.11 1.29 10.59
CA GLY A 4 16.69 2.59 10.28
C GLY A 4 15.58 3.66 10.10
N SER A 5 15.65 4.42 9.01
CA SER A 5 14.60 5.38 8.64
C SER A 5 13.37 4.72 7.99
N ARG A 6 13.37 3.39 7.76
CA ARG A 6 12.27 2.71 7.07
C ARG A 6 11.31 2.04 8.03
N VAL A 7 10.01 2.15 7.75
CA VAL A 7 8.94 1.46 8.48
C VAL A 7 8.12 0.63 7.50
N ALA A 8 7.97 -0.66 7.79
CA ALA A 8 7.07 -1.57 7.11
C ALA A 8 5.74 -1.68 7.88
N ALA A 9 4.64 -1.32 7.23
CA ALA A 9 3.28 -1.50 7.70
C ALA A 9 2.62 -2.65 6.91
N VAL A 10 2.42 -3.79 7.57
CA VAL A 10 1.67 -4.92 6.98
C VAL A 10 0.20 -4.69 7.28
N LEU A 11 -0.64 -4.72 6.26
CA LEU A 11 -2.04 -4.35 6.38
C LEU A 11 -2.94 -5.19 5.48
N THR A 12 -4.24 -5.14 5.75
CA THR A 12 -5.28 -5.55 4.81
C THR A 12 -6.00 -4.29 4.37
N PHE A 13 -6.14 -4.09 3.07
CA PHE A 13 -6.86 -2.95 2.51
C PHE A 13 -8.01 -3.42 1.61
N SER A 14 -9.01 -2.56 1.45
CA SER A 14 -10.17 -2.82 0.61
C SER A 14 -10.72 -1.54 0.02
N GLY A 15 -11.39 -1.64 -1.13
CA GLY A 15 -12.03 -0.52 -1.81
C GLY A 15 -13.31 -0.96 -2.52
N GLN A 16 -14.25 -0.03 -2.68
CA GLN A 16 -15.47 -0.18 -3.49
C GLN A 16 -15.60 1.03 -4.40
N ARG A 17 -15.86 0.80 -5.70
CA ARG A 17 -15.98 1.85 -6.71
C ARG A 17 -16.80 1.37 -7.90
N ASP A 18 -17.84 2.10 -8.29
CA ASP A 18 -18.60 1.86 -9.54
C ASP A 18 -19.03 0.40 -9.77
N GLY A 19 -19.34 -0.33 -8.69
CA GLY A 19 -19.71 -1.75 -8.73
C GLY A 19 -18.53 -2.75 -8.71
N SER A 20 -17.29 -2.25 -8.79
CA SER A 20 -16.06 -3.01 -8.55
C SER A 20 -15.68 -3.00 -7.07
N GLU A 21 -15.10 -4.10 -6.61
CA GLU A 21 -14.58 -4.24 -5.24
C GLU A 21 -13.20 -4.89 -5.27
N MET A 22 -12.35 -4.51 -4.31
CA MET A 22 -11.10 -5.21 -4.04
C MET A 22 -10.89 -5.36 -2.54
N SER A 23 -10.28 -6.47 -2.13
CA SER A 23 -9.80 -6.67 -0.77
C SER A 23 -8.60 -7.60 -0.79
N MET A 24 -7.48 -7.14 -0.25
CA MET A 24 -6.23 -7.91 -0.28
C MET A 24 -5.28 -7.51 0.85
N LEU A 25 -4.23 -8.31 1.03
CA LEU A 25 -3.10 -7.97 1.88
C LEU A 25 -2.17 -6.99 1.15
N GLY A 26 -1.45 -6.19 1.93
CA GLY A 26 -0.41 -5.31 1.42
C GLY A 26 0.69 -5.04 2.43
N VAL A 27 1.79 -4.48 1.93
CA VAL A 27 2.88 -3.93 2.75
C VAL A 27 3.25 -2.56 2.22
N ASP A 28 3.16 -1.56 3.09
CA ASP A 28 3.65 -0.22 2.78
C ASP A 28 5.01 -0.03 3.44
N ILE A 29 5.98 0.45 2.67
CA ILE A 29 7.30 0.85 3.17
C ILE A 29 7.39 2.36 3.10
N PHE A 30 7.53 2.99 4.26
CA PHE A 30 7.74 4.43 4.39
C PHE A 30 9.18 4.72 4.80
N THR A 31 9.84 5.67 4.14
CA THR A 31 11.07 6.30 4.66
C THR A 31 10.69 7.54 5.46
N ILE A 32 11.17 7.65 6.70
CA ILE A 32 10.88 8.75 7.63
C ILE A 32 12.16 9.54 7.92
N GLU A 33 12.13 10.83 7.61
CA GLU A 33 13.23 11.77 7.87
C GLU A 33 12.66 13.06 8.48
N GLY A 34 13.30 13.57 9.53
CA GLY A 34 12.83 14.79 10.22
C GLY A 34 11.39 14.68 10.76
N GLY A 35 10.93 13.47 11.08
CA GLY A 35 9.56 13.21 11.56
C GLY A 35 8.49 13.23 10.47
N LYS A 36 8.86 13.21 9.18
CA LYS A 36 7.94 13.20 8.04
C LYS A 36 8.21 12.00 7.15
N ILE A 37 7.18 11.48 6.49
CA ILE A 37 7.34 10.50 5.41
C ILE A 37 7.91 11.23 4.20
N THR A 38 9.06 10.79 3.69
CA THR A 38 9.74 11.37 2.52
C THR A 38 9.68 10.48 1.28
N GLU A 39 9.36 9.20 1.45
CA GLU A 39 9.22 8.21 0.38
C GLU A 39 8.18 7.16 0.77
N SER A 40 7.46 6.62 -0.22
CA SER A 40 6.49 5.54 -0.05
C SER A 40 6.64 4.50 -1.16
N TRP A 41 6.71 3.23 -0.78
CA TRP A 41 6.61 2.07 -1.67
C TRP A 41 5.43 1.22 -1.22
N LEU A 42 4.47 0.99 -2.12
CA LEU A 42 3.28 0.20 -1.84
C LEU A 42 3.43 -1.15 -2.52
N TYR A 43 3.13 -2.22 -1.78
CA TYR A 43 3.13 -3.58 -2.30
C TYR A 43 1.77 -4.21 -2.07
N SER A 44 1.17 -4.68 -3.16
CA SER A 44 -0.14 -5.31 -3.15
C SER A 44 0.01 -6.80 -3.39
N ALA A 45 -0.74 -7.61 -2.64
CA ALA A 45 -0.71 -9.06 -2.80
C ALA A 45 -1.26 -9.51 -4.17
N ASP A 46 -2.12 -8.70 -4.79
CA ASP A 46 -2.67 -8.91 -6.13
C ASP A 46 -2.62 -7.61 -6.94
N GLN A 47 -1.43 -7.27 -7.46
CA GLN A 47 -1.22 -6.06 -8.27
C GLN A 47 -2.16 -6.01 -9.50
N PRO A 48 -2.35 -7.09 -10.28
CA PRO A 48 -3.31 -7.04 -11.39
C PRO A 48 -4.75 -6.72 -10.98
N ALA A 49 -5.22 -7.22 -9.83
CA ALA A 49 -6.56 -6.87 -9.33
C ALA A 49 -6.66 -5.40 -8.91
N GLU A 50 -5.62 -4.85 -8.28
CA GLU A 50 -5.57 -3.43 -7.94
C GLU A 50 -5.51 -2.54 -9.19
N ASP A 51 -4.72 -2.91 -10.21
CA ASP A 51 -4.64 -2.21 -11.48
C ASP A 51 -6.01 -2.21 -12.19
N ALA A 52 -6.72 -3.34 -12.17
CA ALA A 52 -8.07 -3.45 -12.72
C ALA A 52 -9.11 -2.61 -11.95
N PHE A 53 -8.95 -2.49 -10.62
CA PHE A 53 -9.83 -1.69 -9.78
C PHE A 53 -9.69 -0.18 -10.06
N TRP A 54 -8.45 0.31 -10.20
CA TRP A 54 -8.21 1.74 -10.46
C TRP A 54 -8.40 2.14 -11.92
N GLY A 55 -8.22 1.19 -12.85
CA GLY A 55 -8.08 1.47 -14.27
C GLY A 55 -6.67 2.02 -14.56
N GLN A 56 -6.16 1.73 -15.76
CA GLN A 56 -4.96 2.41 -16.26
C GLN A 56 -5.18 3.92 -16.42
#